data_AF-A0A7Y1VMH3-F1
#
_entry.id   AF-A0A7Y1VMH3-F1
#
_cell.length_a   1.000
_cell.length_b   1.000
_cell.length_c   1.000
_cell.angle_alpha   90.00
_cell.angle_beta   90.00
_cell.angle_gamma   90.00
#
_symmetry.space_group_name_H-M   'P 1'
#
loop_
_entity.id
_entity.type
_entity.pdbx_description
1 polymer ?
#
loop_
_entity_poly.entity_id
_entity_poly.type
_entity_poly.pdbx_seq_one_letter_code
_entity_poly.pdbx_strand_id
1 'polypeptide(L)' 'MERQYCKVGETRAIYNENNDVAVIQIRYKDFLAKAADLNYADTALREFFANKASQLKRILENSLN' A
#
# COMPACT_ATOMS: atom_id res chain seq x y z
N MET A 1 15.79 9.42 26.13
CA MET A 1 15.05 8.52 25.22
C MET A 1 13.64 9.07 25.07
N GLU A 2 13.34 9.68 23.93
CA GLU A 2 12.00 10.15 23.61
C GLU A 2 11.08 8.95 23.42
N ARG A 3 9.88 8.98 24.00
CA ARG A 3 8.93 7.87 23.95
C ARG A 3 8.35 7.80 22.53
N GLN A 4 8.98 7.02 21.66
CA GLN A 4 8.40 6.64 20.36
C GLN A 4 7.23 5.70 20.62
N TYR A 5 6.03 6.26 20.76
CA TYR A 5 4.81 5.47 20.75
C TYR A 5 4.57 5.01 19.31
N CYS A 6 4.78 3.71 19.05
CA CYS A 6 4.24 3.09 17.85
C CYS A 6 2.72 3.20 17.91
N LYS A 7 2.13 4.10 17.12
CA LYS A 7 0.68 4.28 17.03
C LYS A 7 0.06 3.12 16.26
N VAL A 8 0.03 1.94 16.88
CA VAL A 8 -0.61 0.75 16.33
C VAL A 8 -2.13 0.95 16.42
N GLY A 9 -2.80 1.06 15.27
CA GLY A 9 -4.27 1.20 15.20
C GLY A 9 -4.80 2.61 14.95
N GLU A 10 -3.95 3.63 14.79
CA GLU A 10 -4.43 4.97 14.38
C GLU A 10 -4.83 4.92 12.90
N THR A 11 -6.12 5.07 12.61
CA THR A 11 -6.63 5.16 11.24
C THR A 11 -6.49 6.59 10.73
N ARG A 12 -5.39 6.86 10.02
CA ARG A 12 -5.28 8.08 9.21
C ARG A 12 -5.94 7.87 7.85
N ALA A 13 -6.92 8.72 7.55
CA ALA A 13 -7.36 8.89 6.18
C ALA A 13 -6.20 9.45 5.35
N ILE A 14 -6.06 8.93 4.13
CA ILE A 14 -5.05 9.35 3.16
C ILE A 14 -5.64 10.60 2.49
N TYR A 15 -5.12 11.79 2.81
CA TYR A 15 -5.69 13.10 2.46
C TYR A 15 -4.89 13.81 1.36
N ASN A 16 -4.50 13.19 0.25
CA ASN A 16 -3.88 13.87 -0.90
C ASN A 16 -2.81 14.95 -0.55
N GLU A 17 -2.12 14.83 0.58
CA GLU A 17 -0.96 15.67 0.88
C GLU A 17 0.28 14.99 0.27
N ASN A 18 1.36 15.73 0.00
CA ASN A 18 2.58 15.14 -0.60
C ASN A 18 3.15 13.95 0.20
N ASN A 19 2.91 13.92 1.53
CA ASN A 19 3.27 12.80 2.39
C ASN A 19 2.45 11.52 2.09
N ASP A 20 1.24 11.66 1.58
CA ASP A 20 0.35 10.55 1.25
C ASP A 20 0.77 9.83 -0.03
N VAL A 21 1.32 10.54 -1.02
CA VAL A 21 1.81 9.92 -2.28
C VAL A 21 2.94 8.94 -1.98
N ALA A 22 3.90 9.31 -1.13
CA ALA A 22 5.00 8.44 -0.73
C ALA A 22 4.49 7.19 0.03
N VAL A 23 3.52 7.37 0.92
CA VAL A 23 2.89 6.25 1.66
C VAL A 23 2.14 5.31 0.73
N ILE A 24 1.39 5.84 -0.24
CA ILE A 24 0.70 5.04 -1.27
C ILE A 24 1.72 4.27 -2.11
N GLN A 25 2.84 4.89 -2.48
CA GLN A 25 3.89 4.25 -3.29
C GLN A 25 4.59 3.10 -2.55
N ILE A 26 4.89 3.27 -1.26
CA ILE A 26 5.43 2.20 -0.41
C ILE A 26 4.43 1.05 -0.36
N ARG A 27 3.16 1.35 -0.07
CA ARG A 27 2.10 0.34 0.03
C ARG A 27 1.86 -0.39 -1.30
N TYR A 28 1.96 0.30 -2.43
CA TYR A 28 1.89 -0.31 -3.76
C TYR A 28 2.99 -1.34 -3.98
N LYS A 29 4.24 -0.99 -3.64
CA LYS A 29 5.39 -1.90 -3.74
C LYS A 29 5.21 -3.12 -2.83
N ASP A 30 4.75 -2.92 -1.59
CA ASP A 30 4.51 -4.01 -0.64
C ASP A 30 3.47 -5.00 -1.15
N PHE A 31 2.37 -4.52 -1.76
CA PHE A 31 1.36 -5.40 -2.32
C PHE A 31 1.84 -6.16 -3.55
N LEU A 32 2.66 -5.54 -4.42
CA LEU A 32 3.31 -6.25 -5.52
C LEU A 32 4.27 -7.34 -5.03
N ALA A 33 5.10 -7.02 -4.03
CA ALA A 33 6.03 -7.98 -3.44
C ALA A 33 5.28 -9.18 -2.85
N LYS A 34 4.20 -8.94 -2.10
CA LYS A 34 3.34 -9.99 -1.53
C LYS A 34 2.65 -10.82 -2.62
N ALA A 35 2.18 -10.20 -3.70
CA ALA A 35 1.60 -10.93 -4.82
C ALA A 35 2.63 -11.81 -5.54
N ALA A 36 3.88 -11.36 -5.64
CA ALA A 36 4.98 -12.10 -6.27
C ALA A 36 5.49 -13.25 -5.40
N ASP A 37 5.47 -13.12 -4.08
CA ASP A 37 5.94 -14.14 -3.13
C ASP A 37 4.96 -15.33 -3.02
N LEU A 38 3.68 -15.11 -3.35
CA LEU A 38 2.61 -16.12 -3.27
C LEU A 38 2.53 -17.07 -4.47
N ASN A 39 3.62 -17.27 -5.21
CA ASN A 39 3.66 -18.10 -6.42
C ASN A 39 3.17 -19.55 -6.23
N TYR A 40 3.14 -20.06 -4.99
CA TYR A 40 2.81 -21.47 -4.70
C TYR A 40 1.74 -21.68 -3.62
N ALA A 41 1.17 -20.63 -3.02
CA ALA A 41 0.41 -20.76 -1.75
C ALA A 41 -1.11 -20.58 -1.87
N ASP A 42 -1.61 -19.60 -2.62
CA ASP A 42 -3.06 -19.34 -2.75
C ASP A 42 -3.35 -18.36 -3.90
N THR A 43 -4.11 -18.79 -4.92
CA THR A 43 -4.45 -17.96 -6.09
C THR A 43 -5.39 -16.80 -5.73
N ALA A 44 -6.33 -16.99 -4.81
CA ALA A 44 -7.27 -15.96 -4.39
C ALA A 44 -6.56 -14.85 -3.62
N LEU A 45 -5.58 -15.21 -2.78
CA LEU A 45 -4.79 -14.24 -2.05
C LEU A 45 -3.86 -13.43 -2.98
N ARG A 46 -3.28 -14.09 -3.99
CA ARG A 46 -2.50 -13.41 -5.04
C ARG A 46 -3.35 -12.41 -5.82
N GLU A 47 -4.54 -12.81 -6.25
CA GLU A 47 -5.49 -11.95 -6.97
C GLU A 47 -5.93 -10.77 -6.11
N PHE A 48 -6.17 -10.98 -4.82
CA PHE A 48 -6.49 -9.91 -3.88
C PHE A 48 -5.37 -8.86 -3.83
N PHE A 49 -4.13 -9.27 -3.63
CA PHE A 49 -3.00 -8.34 -3.56
C PHE A 49 -2.74 -7.65 -4.90
N ALA A 50 -2.87 -8.36 -6.03
CA ALA A 50 -2.77 -7.77 -7.36
C ALA A 50 -3.86 -6.71 -7.61
N ASN A 51 -5.11 -6.99 -7.24
CA ASN A 51 -6.22 -6.04 -7.36
C ASN A 51 -5.97 -4.79 -6.50
N LYS A 52 -5.51 -4.96 -5.25
CA LYS A 52 -5.14 -3.83 -4.38
C LYS A 52 -3.99 -3.00 -4.94
N ALA A 53 -2.97 -3.64 -5.51
CA ALA A 53 -1.88 -2.92 -6.19
C ALA A 53 -2.39 -2.11 -7.40
N SER A 54 -3.29 -2.68 -8.20
CA SER A 54 -3.91 -1.99 -9.35
C SER A 54 -4.70 -0.74 -8.93
N GLN A 55 -5.47 -0.82 -7.84
CA GLN A 55 -6.21 0.34 -7.29
C GLN A 55 -5.25 1.46 -6.86
N LEU A 56 -4.18 1.12 -6.14
CA LEU A 56 -3.19 2.11 -5.70
C LEU A 56 -2.42 2.73 -6.87
N LYS A 57 -2.12 1.95 -7.91
CA LYS A 57 -1.49 2.45 -9.14
C LYS A 57 -2.34 3.54 -9.79
N ARG A 58 -3.66 3.32 -9.92
CA ARG A 58 -4.59 4.33 -10.46
C ARG A 58 -4.59 5.61 -9.63
N ILE A 59 -4.56 5.49 -8.30
CA ILE A 59 -4.50 6.65 -7.41
C ILE A 59 -3.19 7.42 -7.60
N LEU A 60 -2.05 6.72 -7.72
CA LEU A 60 -0.76 7.36 -7.99
C LEU A 60 -0.72 8.06 -9.35
N GLU A 61 -1.21 7.41 -10.40
CA GLU A 61 -1.30 8.00 -11.74
C GLU A 61 -2.18 9.27 -11.75
N ASN A 62 -3.31 9.24 -11.02
CA ASN A 62 -4.19 10.40 -10.89
C ASN A 62 -3.62 11.53 -10.01
N SER A 63 -2.66 11.22 -9.12
CA SER A 63 -2.03 12.21 -8.23
C SER A 63 -0.79 12.86 -8.85
N LEU A 64 -0.29 12.32 -9.97
CA LEU A 64 0.86 12.81 -10.74
C LEU A 64 0.46 13.63 -11.98
N ASN A 65 -0.83 13.67 -12.31
CA ASN A 65 -1.43 14.48 -13.37
C ASN A 65 -2.13 15.72 -12.79
#